data_AF-A0A226N1X2-F1
#
_entry.id   AF-A0A226N1X2-F1
#
_cell.length_a   1.000
_cell.length_b   1.000
_cell.length_c   1.000
_cell.angle_alpha   90.00
_cell.angle_beta   90.00
_cell.angle_gamma   90.00
#
_symmetry.space_group_name_H-M   'P 1'
#
loop_
_entity.id
_entity.type
_entity.pdbx_description
1 polymer ?
#
loop_
_entity_poly.entity_id
_entity_poly.type
_entity_poly.pdbx_seq_one_letter_code
_entity_poly.pdbx_strand_id
1 'polypeptide(L)'
;MLGDVFMYYGLQNFYQNHRRYVQSRSDEQLLGRNVDVQNTYCAPFTAYQNGTPMAPCGAIANSMFNDTIDLFYNFNSSVIQVPLLKTGNSWWTDKNVKFRNPESHNLSAAFAGTARPPYWHKPVYLLDEEDEKNNGYINDDFIIWMRVSAFATFRNLYRRVSRKGQFADGLPAGNYTFHISYSILSYYPRQSFILLDAM
;
A
#
# COMPACT_ATOMS: atom_id res chain seq x y z
N MET A 1 17.53 17.41 7.69
CA MET A 1 17.63 16.04 8.23
C MET A 1 18.77 15.36 7.49
N LEU A 2 19.82 14.95 8.20
CA LEU A 2 20.96 14.25 7.60
C LEU A 2 20.72 12.74 7.67
N GLY A 3 21.21 11.99 6.68
CA GLY A 3 21.11 10.53 6.65
C GLY A 3 19.93 10.00 5.83
N ASP A 4 19.51 8.78 6.16
CA ASP A 4 18.44 8.11 5.42
C ASP A 4 17.09 8.60 5.95
N VAL A 5 16.29 9.19 5.05
CA VAL A 5 15.00 9.79 5.40
C VAL A 5 13.85 8.89 4.96
N PHE A 6 12.95 8.64 5.89
CA PHE A 6 11.78 7.78 5.74
C PHE A 6 10.50 8.62 5.90
N MET A 7 9.60 8.45 4.96
CA MET A 7 8.31 9.10 4.94
C MET A 7 7.22 8.12 5.32
N TYR A 8 6.41 8.48 6.30
CA TYR A 8 5.30 7.68 6.80
C TYR A 8 3.98 8.41 6.61
N TYR A 9 2.94 7.66 6.25
CA TYR A 9 1.57 8.09 6.48
C TYR A 9 1.08 7.47 7.79
N GLY A 10 0.30 8.23 8.53
CA GLY A 10 -0.33 7.79 9.76
C GLY A 10 -1.83 7.96 9.70
N LEU A 11 -2.54 7.07 10.37
CA LEU A 11 -3.98 7.11 10.53
C LEU A 11 -4.30 7.13 12.03
N GLN A 12 -5.27 7.96 12.40
CA GLN A 12 -5.83 8.05 13.74
C GLN A 12 -7.27 7.53 13.72
N ASN A 13 -7.71 6.97 14.85
CA ASN A 13 -9.05 6.40 15.00
C ASN A 13 -9.38 5.30 13.97
N PHE A 14 -8.36 4.57 13.49
CA PHE A 14 -8.53 3.47 12.54
C PHE A 14 -8.16 2.14 13.21
N TYR A 15 -9.17 1.34 13.56
CA TYR A 15 -9.03 0.15 14.38
C TYR A 15 -8.66 -1.10 13.56
N GLN A 16 -7.45 -1.14 13.01
CA GLN A 16 -6.92 -2.34 12.33
C GLN A 16 -6.92 -3.56 13.26
N ASN A 17 -6.67 -3.36 14.55
CA ASN A 17 -6.62 -4.42 15.57
C ASN A 17 -7.98 -5.04 15.93
N HIS A 18 -9.10 -4.57 15.37
CA HIS A 18 -10.40 -5.16 15.63
C HIS A 18 -10.43 -6.62 15.13
N ARG A 19 -10.81 -7.58 15.99
CA ARG A 19 -10.71 -9.03 15.70
C ARG A 19 -11.27 -9.43 14.33
N ARG A 20 -12.48 -8.97 13.98
CA ARG A 20 -13.09 -9.29 12.68
C ARG A 20 -12.34 -8.69 11.50
N TYR A 21 -11.69 -7.53 11.68
CA TYR A 21 -10.89 -6.90 10.66
C TYR A 21 -9.61 -7.70 10.44
N VAL A 22 -8.87 -8.04 11.51
CA VAL A 22 -7.63 -8.83 11.44
C VAL A 22 -7.83 -10.19 10.79
N GLN A 23 -8.96 -10.85 11.07
CA GLN A 23 -9.27 -12.16 10.50
C GLN A 23 -9.73 -12.08 9.03
N SER A 24 -10.13 -10.90 8.53
CA SER A 24 -10.72 -10.75 7.20
C SER A 24 -9.67 -10.64 6.10
N ARG A 25 -9.00 -11.76 5.84
CA ARG A 25 -8.05 -12.00 4.73
C ARG A 25 -7.90 -13.50 4.47
N SER A 26 -7.34 -13.87 3.31
CA SER A 26 -6.97 -15.25 2.98
C SER A 26 -5.48 -15.35 2.72
N ASP A 27 -4.72 -15.92 3.67
CA ASP A 27 -3.26 -16.05 3.55
C ASP A 27 -2.87 -16.99 2.39
N GLU A 28 -3.68 -18.01 2.14
CA GLU A 28 -3.52 -18.93 1.00
C GLU A 28 -3.69 -18.21 -0.35
N GLN A 29 -4.66 -17.28 -0.43
CA GLN A 29 -4.84 -16.44 -1.63
C GLN A 29 -3.63 -15.51 -1.82
N LEU A 30 -3.14 -14.88 -0.74
CA LEU A 30 -1.99 -13.96 -0.77
C LEU A 30 -0.66 -14.67 -1.09
N LEU A 31 -0.60 -15.99 -0.91
CA LEU A 31 0.47 -16.87 -1.38
C LEU A 31 0.33 -17.27 -2.85
N GLY A 32 -0.65 -16.73 -3.58
CA GLY A 32 -0.88 -17.00 -4.99
C GLY A 32 -1.51 -18.37 -5.26
N ARG A 33 -2.05 -19.05 -4.24
CA ARG A 33 -2.71 -20.34 -4.42
C ARG A 33 -4.14 -20.14 -4.92
N ASN A 34 -4.65 -21.14 -5.64
CA ASN A 34 -6.06 -21.17 -6.01
C ASN A 34 -6.88 -21.60 -4.79
N VAL A 35 -7.76 -20.72 -4.31
CA VAL A 35 -8.52 -20.91 -3.07
C VAL A 35 -9.98 -20.60 -3.33
N ASP A 36 -10.86 -21.45 -2.79
CA ASP A 36 -12.26 -21.10 -2.66
C ASP A 36 -12.44 -20.05 -1.55
N VAL A 37 -12.47 -18.78 -1.97
CA VAL A 37 -12.58 -17.63 -1.06
C VAL A 37 -13.89 -17.62 -0.26
N GLN A 38 -14.92 -18.37 -0.65
CA GLN A 38 -16.19 -18.43 0.09
C GLN A 38 -16.05 -19.12 1.44
N ASN A 39 -15.12 -20.07 1.55
CA ASN A 39 -14.87 -20.83 2.78
C ASN A 39 -13.81 -20.15 3.68
N THR A 40 -13.54 -18.87 3.45
CA THR A 40 -12.54 -18.09 4.22
C THR A 40 -13.20 -17.06 5.13
N TYR A 41 -12.41 -16.48 6.03
CA TYR A 41 -12.84 -15.40 6.92
C TYR A 41 -12.98 -14.03 6.22
N CYS A 42 -12.88 -13.98 4.88
CA CYS A 42 -12.95 -12.74 4.09
C CYS A 42 -14.35 -12.10 4.04
N ALA A 43 -15.40 -12.74 4.58
CA ALA A 43 -16.75 -12.19 4.55
C ALA A 43 -16.83 -10.79 5.21
N PRO A 44 -17.57 -9.82 4.62
CA PRO A 44 -18.43 -9.94 3.43
C PRO A 44 -17.70 -9.75 2.09
N PHE A 45 -16.39 -9.51 2.09
CA PHE A 45 -15.59 -9.21 0.90
C PHE A 45 -14.98 -10.48 0.28
N THR A 46 -15.80 -11.51 0.07
CA THR A 46 -15.40 -12.77 -0.58
C THR A 46 -15.65 -12.73 -2.09
N ALA A 47 -16.85 -12.30 -2.50
CA ALA A 47 -17.27 -12.22 -3.89
C ALA A 47 -18.33 -11.13 -4.09
N TYR A 48 -18.52 -10.72 -5.34
CA TYR A 48 -19.63 -9.88 -5.74
C TYR A 48 -20.95 -10.68 -5.80
N GLN A 49 -22.08 -9.98 -5.88
CA GLN A 49 -23.42 -10.59 -5.97
C GLN A 49 -23.57 -11.52 -7.19
N ASN A 50 -22.80 -11.29 -8.26
CA ASN A 50 -22.76 -12.13 -9.46
C ASN A 50 -21.92 -13.42 -9.30
N GLY A 51 -21.35 -13.66 -8.11
CA GLY A 51 -20.50 -14.82 -7.81
C GLY A 51 -19.02 -14.64 -8.16
N THR A 52 -18.60 -13.52 -8.74
CA THR A 52 -17.18 -13.29 -9.06
C THR A 52 -16.35 -13.11 -7.79
N PRO A 53 -15.33 -13.96 -7.54
CA PRO A 53 -14.48 -13.87 -6.35
C PRO A 53 -13.61 -12.61 -6.36
N MET A 54 -13.41 -12.01 -5.18
CA MET A 54 -12.56 -10.84 -5.00
C MET A 54 -11.09 -11.25 -4.82
N ALA A 55 -10.19 -10.56 -5.52
CA ALA A 55 -8.75 -10.73 -5.44
C ALA A 55 -8.06 -9.36 -5.31
N PRO A 56 -7.47 -9.04 -4.16
CA PRO A 56 -7.50 -9.76 -2.88
C PRO A 56 -8.86 -9.72 -2.16
N CYS A 57 -9.20 -10.75 -1.38
CA CYS A 57 -10.41 -10.79 -0.55
C CYS A 57 -10.18 -10.15 0.84
N GLY A 58 -11.28 -9.74 1.47
CA GLY A 58 -11.29 -9.34 2.88
C GLY A 58 -11.24 -7.83 3.15
N ALA A 59 -11.59 -7.48 4.38
CA ALA A 59 -11.74 -6.08 4.82
C ALA A 59 -10.41 -5.33 4.88
N ILE A 60 -9.31 -6.01 5.19
CA ILE A 60 -7.98 -5.41 5.24
C ILE A 60 -7.63 -4.87 3.86
N ALA A 61 -7.65 -5.76 2.86
CA ALA A 61 -7.38 -5.40 1.47
C ALA A 61 -8.34 -4.33 0.95
N ASN A 62 -9.66 -4.49 1.13
CA ASN A 62 -10.64 -3.56 0.60
C ASN A 62 -10.48 -2.12 1.14
N SER A 63 -9.91 -1.95 2.35
CA SER A 63 -9.72 -0.64 2.97
C SER A 63 -8.33 -0.01 2.77
N MET A 64 -7.53 -0.57 1.84
CA MET A 64 -6.18 -0.12 1.49
C MET A 64 -6.04 1.41 1.39
N PHE A 65 -4.93 1.92 1.92
CA PHE A 65 -4.51 3.30 1.71
C PHE A 65 -4.02 3.49 0.27
N ASN A 66 -4.63 4.43 -0.44
CA ASN A 66 -4.45 4.64 -1.87
C ASN A 66 -4.35 6.13 -2.23
N ASP A 67 -4.09 7.00 -1.25
CA ASP A 67 -3.78 8.40 -1.51
C ASP A 67 -2.34 8.53 -2.02
N THR A 68 -2.15 9.44 -2.98
CA THR A 68 -0.83 9.74 -3.52
C THR A 68 -0.27 10.95 -2.80
N ILE A 69 0.92 10.79 -2.22
CA ILE A 69 1.62 11.88 -1.55
C ILE A 69 2.92 12.19 -2.28
N ASP A 70 3.08 13.43 -2.70
CA ASP A 70 4.29 13.96 -3.29
C ASP A 70 4.93 15.00 -2.38
N LEU A 71 6.26 15.02 -2.34
CA LEU A 71 7.05 15.94 -1.53
C LEU A 71 7.87 16.85 -2.43
N PHE A 72 7.79 18.16 -2.18
CA PHE A 72 8.50 19.19 -2.93
C PHE A 72 9.39 20.01 -1.99
N TYR A 73 10.60 20.32 -2.45
CA TYR A 73 11.54 21.21 -1.80
C TYR A 73 11.53 22.58 -2.48
N ASN A 74 11.25 23.63 -1.72
CA ASN A 74 11.22 25.01 -2.21
C ASN A 74 12.57 25.67 -1.96
N PHE A 75 13.31 25.93 -3.03
CA PHE A 75 14.66 26.51 -2.97
C PHE A 75 14.80 27.68 -3.96
N ASN A 76 15.09 28.88 -3.46
CA ASN A 76 15.34 30.08 -4.26
C ASN A 76 14.32 30.29 -5.42
N SER A 77 13.03 30.25 -5.08
CA SER A 77 11.90 30.38 -6.02
C SER A 77 11.72 29.23 -7.03
N SER A 78 12.51 28.16 -6.91
CA SER A 78 12.33 26.90 -7.65
C SER A 78 11.68 25.84 -6.76
N VAL A 79 10.80 25.04 -7.36
CA VAL A 79 10.13 23.92 -6.69
C VAL A 79 10.72 22.63 -7.27
N ILE A 80 11.40 21.85 -6.41
CA ILE A 80 12.11 20.64 -6.81
C ILE A 80 11.37 19.44 -6.21
N GLN A 81 10.95 18.50 -7.04
CA GLN A 81 10.35 17.26 -6.55
C GLN A 81 11.41 16.41 -5.84
N VAL A 82 11.13 16.02 -4.60
CA VAL A 82 11.99 15.11 -3.85
C VAL A 82 11.83 13.71 -4.45
N PRO A 83 12.92 13.05 -4.88
CA PRO A 83 12.84 11.71 -5.45
C PRO A 83 12.53 10.69 -4.34
N LEU A 84 11.36 10.04 -4.45
CA LEU A 84 10.88 9.05 -3.49
C LEU A 84 10.96 7.64 -4.08
N LEU A 85 11.53 6.70 -3.33
CA LEU A 85 11.62 5.29 -3.73
C LEU A 85 10.30 4.57 -3.44
N LYS A 86 9.67 4.03 -4.50
CA LYS A 86 8.46 3.19 -4.40
C LYS A 86 8.77 1.75 -3.97
N THR A 87 9.97 1.25 -4.27
CA THR A 87 10.37 -0.14 -4.05
C THR A 87 11.41 -0.31 -2.93
N GLY A 88 11.47 -1.52 -2.38
CA GLY A 88 12.35 -1.91 -1.28
C GLY A 88 11.88 -1.39 0.07
N ASN A 89 10.58 -1.10 0.22
CA ASN A 89 10.01 -0.56 1.45
C ASN A 89 9.42 -1.65 2.36
N SER A 90 9.05 -2.80 1.80
CA SER A 90 8.53 -3.94 2.55
C SER A 90 9.63 -4.82 3.13
N TRP A 91 9.29 -5.63 4.14
CA TRP A 91 10.23 -6.56 4.74
C TRP A 91 10.53 -7.71 3.78
N TRP A 92 11.80 -8.14 3.75
CA TRP A 92 12.25 -9.20 2.85
C TRP A 92 11.42 -10.49 3.01
N THR A 93 11.10 -10.89 4.24
CA THR A 93 10.31 -12.10 4.49
C THR A 93 8.87 -11.98 4.00
N ASP A 94 8.26 -10.80 4.13
CA ASP A 94 6.91 -10.60 3.61
C ASP A 94 6.93 -10.68 2.08
N LYS A 95 7.86 -9.96 1.43
CA LYS A 95 7.93 -9.91 -0.04
C LYS A 95 8.34 -11.23 -0.71
N ASN A 96 9.21 -12.03 -0.07
CA ASN A 96 9.78 -13.23 -0.70
C ASN A 96 9.18 -14.55 -0.19
N VAL A 97 8.51 -14.55 0.97
CA VAL A 97 7.99 -15.76 1.60
C VAL A 97 6.47 -15.73 1.77
N LYS A 98 5.91 -14.66 2.35
CA LYS A 98 4.49 -14.63 2.72
C LYS A 98 3.55 -14.19 1.60
N PHE A 99 4.02 -13.34 0.70
CA PHE A 99 3.24 -12.85 -0.43
C PHE A 99 3.84 -13.36 -1.73
N ARG A 100 3.00 -13.90 -2.61
CA ARG A 100 3.40 -14.39 -3.94
C ARG A 100 2.28 -14.19 -4.92
N ASN A 101 2.62 -13.82 -6.15
CA ASN A 101 1.65 -13.81 -7.23
C ASN A 101 1.37 -15.25 -7.70
N PRO A 102 0.16 -15.56 -8.19
CA PRO A 102 -0.11 -16.83 -8.83
C PRO A 102 0.82 -17.03 -10.04
N GLU A 103 1.23 -18.28 -10.27
CA GLU A 103 2.07 -18.63 -11.41
C GLU A 103 1.27 -18.53 -12.72
N SER A 104 1.75 -17.68 -13.64
CA SER A 104 1.14 -17.48 -14.96
C SER A 104 2.14 -16.83 -15.91
N HIS A 105 1.82 -16.85 -17.20
CA HIS A 105 2.58 -16.15 -18.25
C HIS A 105 2.53 -14.62 -18.10
N ASN A 106 1.41 -14.08 -17.64
CA ASN A 106 1.25 -12.67 -17.29
C ASN A 106 0.32 -12.52 -16.08
N LEU A 107 0.41 -11.37 -15.39
CA LEU A 107 -0.39 -11.12 -14.19
C LEU A 107 -1.89 -10.99 -14.52
N SER A 108 -2.26 -10.36 -15.65
CA SER A 108 -3.66 -10.20 -16.03
C SER A 108 -4.39 -11.55 -16.16
N ALA A 109 -3.75 -12.55 -16.78
CA ALA A 109 -4.29 -13.90 -16.87
C ALA A 109 -4.22 -14.65 -15.54
N ALA A 110 -3.21 -14.38 -14.70
CA ALA A 110 -3.12 -14.95 -13.35
C ALA A 110 -4.35 -14.60 -12.50
N PHE A 111 -4.91 -13.41 -12.71
CA PHE A 111 -6.09 -12.91 -12.02
C PHE A 111 -7.38 -13.00 -12.85
N ALA A 112 -7.37 -13.72 -13.98
CA ALA A 112 -8.57 -13.89 -14.79
C ALA A 112 -9.69 -14.58 -14.00
N GLY A 113 -10.92 -14.10 -14.17
CA GLY A 113 -12.08 -14.61 -13.43
C GLY A 113 -12.21 -14.09 -11.99
N THR A 114 -11.30 -13.21 -11.55
CA THR A 114 -11.41 -12.50 -10.28
C THR A 114 -11.74 -11.02 -10.50
N ALA A 115 -12.24 -10.35 -9.46
CA ALA A 115 -12.51 -8.93 -9.47
C ALA A 115 -11.74 -8.19 -8.38
N ARG A 116 -11.42 -6.93 -8.62
CA ARG A 116 -10.83 -6.04 -7.61
C ARG A 116 -11.79 -5.83 -6.43
N PRO A 117 -11.29 -5.45 -5.25
CA PRO A 117 -12.15 -5.00 -4.15
C PRO A 117 -13.02 -3.80 -4.54
N PRO A 118 -14.20 -3.63 -3.92
CA PRO A 118 -15.13 -2.55 -4.22
C PRO A 118 -14.52 -1.14 -4.16
N TYR A 119 -13.68 -0.85 -3.17
CA TYR A 119 -13.12 0.49 -2.96
C TYR A 119 -11.79 0.74 -3.67
N TRP A 120 -11.33 -0.20 -4.49
CA TRP A 120 -10.12 -0.01 -5.29
C TRP A 120 -10.45 0.66 -6.61
N HIS A 121 -9.59 1.53 -7.12
CA HIS A 121 -9.76 2.09 -8.48
C HIS A 121 -9.20 1.15 -9.55
N LYS A 122 -8.08 0.50 -9.24
CA LYS A 122 -7.34 -0.40 -10.13
C LYS A 122 -7.31 -1.82 -9.56
N PRO A 123 -7.22 -2.86 -10.40
CA PRO A 123 -7.01 -4.22 -9.92
C PRO A 123 -5.59 -4.41 -9.37
N VAL A 124 -5.40 -5.48 -8.61
CA VAL A 124 -4.14 -5.76 -7.89
C VAL A 124 -2.91 -5.90 -8.80
N TYR A 125 -3.10 -6.35 -10.03
CA TYR A 125 -2.03 -6.50 -11.02
C TYR A 125 -1.67 -5.19 -11.77
N LEU A 126 -2.33 -4.06 -11.44
CA LEU A 126 -2.06 -2.73 -12.01
C LEU A 126 -1.87 -1.66 -10.90
N LEU A 127 -1.28 -2.06 -9.77
CA LEU A 127 -1.01 -1.14 -8.66
C LEU A 127 0.17 -0.20 -8.95
N ASP A 128 1.15 -0.68 -9.71
CA ASP A 128 2.35 0.06 -10.14
C ASP A 128 2.45 0.05 -11.67
N GLU A 129 2.34 1.21 -12.30
CA GLU A 129 2.42 1.34 -13.77
C GLU A 129 3.88 1.47 -14.25
N GLU A 130 4.83 1.73 -13.35
CA GLU A 130 6.24 1.95 -13.69
C GLU A 130 7.07 0.68 -13.56
N ASP A 131 6.72 -0.22 -12.63
CA ASP A 131 7.45 -1.46 -12.37
C ASP A 131 6.53 -2.67 -12.24
N GLU A 132 6.53 -3.54 -13.26
CA GLU A 132 5.78 -4.80 -13.25
C GLU A 132 6.19 -5.75 -12.12
N LYS A 133 7.42 -5.66 -11.61
CA LYS A 133 7.90 -6.49 -10.50
C LYS A 133 7.34 -6.04 -9.15
N ASN A 134 6.71 -4.87 -9.10
CA ASN A 134 6.03 -4.33 -7.94
C ASN A 134 4.50 -4.41 -8.07
N ASN A 135 3.98 -5.31 -8.92
CA ASN A 135 2.54 -5.54 -9.09
C ASN A 135 2.05 -6.83 -8.44
N GLY A 136 0.73 -6.91 -8.24
CA GLY A 136 0.07 -8.06 -7.61
C GLY A 136 0.18 -8.04 -6.09
N TYR A 137 0.16 -9.22 -5.48
CA TYR A 137 0.27 -9.37 -4.02
C TYR A 137 1.65 -9.02 -3.47
N ILE A 138 2.67 -8.90 -4.34
CA ILE A 138 4.04 -8.52 -3.95
C ILE A 138 4.31 -7.00 -4.01
N ASN A 139 3.30 -6.19 -4.31
CA ASN A 139 3.41 -4.74 -4.29
C ASN A 139 3.78 -4.25 -2.88
N ASP A 140 4.79 -3.37 -2.77
CA ASP A 140 5.30 -2.94 -1.47
C ASP A 140 4.26 -2.19 -0.63
N ASP A 141 3.47 -1.30 -1.24
CA ASP A 141 2.44 -0.54 -0.53
C ASP A 141 1.33 -1.46 -0.02
N PHE A 142 0.94 -2.44 -0.84
CA PHE A 142 -0.02 -3.46 -0.45
C PHE A 142 0.50 -4.31 0.71
N ILE A 143 1.75 -4.81 0.65
CA ILE A 143 2.35 -5.60 1.73
C ILE A 143 2.40 -4.80 3.04
N ILE A 144 2.84 -3.54 2.97
CA ILE A 144 2.92 -2.66 4.15
C ILE A 144 1.52 -2.47 4.75
N TRP A 145 0.50 -2.25 3.92
CA TRP A 145 -0.88 -2.11 4.40
C TRP A 145 -1.44 -3.39 5.03
N MET A 146 -1.15 -4.55 4.44
CA MET A 146 -1.62 -5.85 4.94
C MET A 146 -1.02 -6.24 6.30
N ARG A 147 0.04 -5.55 6.73
CA ARG A 147 0.57 -5.64 8.09
C ARG A 147 -0.28 -4.79 9.04
N VAL A 148 -1.24 -5.47 9.67
CA VAL A 148 -2.13 -4.91 10.68
C VAL A 148 -1.34 -4.30 11.85
N SER A 149 -1.68 -3.06 12.18
CA SER A 149 -1.16 -2.34 13.35
C SER A 149 -1.87 -2.73 14.64
N ALA A 150 -1.13 -2.73 15.75
CA ALA A 150 -1.65 -3.12 17.06
C ALA A 150 -2.57 -2.07 17.71
N PHE A 151 -2.46 -0.79 17.30
CA PHE A 151 -3.17 0.34 17.89
C PHE A 151 -4.03 1.07 16.86
N ALA A 152 -5.04 1.80 17.33
CA ALA A 152 -5.94 2.59 16.49
C ALA A 152 -5.27 3.82 15.86
N THR A 153 -4.15 4.25 16.44
CA THR A 153 -3.26 5.26 15.88
C THR A 153 -1.96 4.60 15.51
N PHE A 154 -1.59 4.65 14.24
CA PHE A 154 -0.40 4.00 13.72
C PHE A 154 0.22 4.78 12.57
N ARG A 155 1.43 4.40 12.20
CA ARG A 155 2.15 4.90 11.04
C ARG A 155 2.71 3.76 10.23
N ASN A 156 2.58 3.86 8.92
CA ASN A 156 3.09 2.90 7.96
C ASN A 156 4.10 3.59 7.06
N LEU A 157 5.16 2.86 6.69
CA LEU A 157 6.17 3.39 5.78
C LEU A 157 5.50 3.64 4.42
N TYR A 158 5.63 4.86 3.92
CA TYR A 158 5.18 5.23 2.59
C TYR A 158 6.36 5.11 1.63
N ARG A 159 7.39 5.94 1.81
CA ARG A 159 8.51 6.03 0.87
C ARG A 159 9.82 6.28 1.60
N ARG A 160 10.93 5.98 0.93
CA ARG A 160 12.27 6.39 1.34
C ARG A 160 12.78 7.46 0.40
N VAL A 161 13.44 8.48 0.92
CA VAL A 161 14.06 9.52 0.08
C VAL A 161 15.26 8.93 -0.63
N SER A 162 15.30 9.08 -1.96
CA SER A 162 16.43 8.67 -2.78
C SER A 162 17.59 9.65 -2.61
N ARG A 163 18.74 9.12 -2.22
CA ARG A 163 19.96 9.91 -2.00
C ARG A 163 20.66 10.24 -3.32
N LYS A 164 20.10 11.20 -4.06
CA LYS A 164 20.62 11.64 -5.36
C LYS A 164 20.60 13.17 -5.46
N GLY A 165 21.60 13.72 -6.15
CA GLY A 165 21.71 15.15 -6.42
C GLY A 165 21.68 15.99 -5.13
N GLN A 166 20.78 16.95 -5.06
CA GLN A 166 20.61 17.85 -3.91
C GLN A 166 20.18 17.14 -2.61
N PHE A 167 19.74 15.88 -2.69
CA PHE A 167 19.29 15.07 -1.55
C PHE A 167 20.31 13.98 -1.16
N ALA A 168 21.56 14.08 -1.63
CA ALA A 168 22.60 13.07 -1.37
C ALA A 168 22.88 12.85 0.12
N ASP A 169 22.78 13.89 0.94
CA ASP A 169 23.01 13.82 2.40
C ASP A 169 21.72 13.75 3.22
N GLY A 170 20.56 13.59 2.57
CA GLY A 170 19.24 13.61 3.18
C GLY A 170 18.43 14.81 2.73
N LEU A 171 17.53 15.30 3.59
CA LEU A 171 16.71 16.47 3.30
C LEU A 171 17.42 17.75 3.78
N PRO A 172 17.86 18.65 2.88
CA PRO A 172 18.47 19.92 3.25
C PRO A 172 17.50 20.80 4.05
N ALA A 173 18.03 21.73 4.84
CA ALA A 173 17.20 22.70 5.54
C ALA A 173 16.45 23.61 4.54
N GLY A 174 15.19 23.91 4.84
CA GLY A 174 14.38 24.81 4.04
C GLY A 174 12.90 24.45 4.09
N ASN A 175 12.14 25.03 3.17
CA ASN A 175 10.70 24.89 3.13
C ASN A 175 10.30 23.71 2.24
N TYR A 176 9.41 22.88 2.74
CA TYR A 176 8.86 21.74 2.01
C TYR A 176 7.35 21.86 1.90
N THR A 177 6.82 21.39 0.77
CA THR A 177 5.37 21.33 0.52
C THR A 177 4.98 19.89 0.21
N PHE A 178 3.92 19.42 0.85
CA PHE A 178 3.28 18.16 0.51
C PHE A 178 2.11 18.43 -0.43
N HIS A 179 2.04 17.67 -1.52
CA HIS A 179 0.86 17.62 -2.39
C HIS A 179 0.19 16.26 -2.19
N ILE A 180 -1.07 16.26 -1.76
CA ILE A 180 -1.81 15.03 -1.43
C ILE A 180 -3.00 14.93 -2.38
N SER A 181 -3.01 13.87 -3.18
CA SER A 181 -4.14 13.51 -4.03
C SER A 181 -4.97 12.45 -3.32
N TYR A 182 -6.10 12.87 -2.77
CA TYR A 182 -7.04 11.98 -2.08
C TYR A 182 -7.83 11.13 -3.06
N SER A 183 -7.94 9.85 -2.71
CA SER A 183 -8.78 8.89 -3.39
C SER A 183 -10.13 8.79 -2.64
N ILE A 184 -11.13 9.49 -3.18
CA ILE A 184 -12.43 9.80 -2.54
C ILE A 184 -13.30 8.58 -2.15
N LEU A 185 -12.91 7.35 -2.48
CA LEU A 185 -13.75 6.17 -2.25
C LEU A 185 -13.88 5.72 -0.79
N SER A 186 -13.12 6.30 0.15
CA SER A 186 -13.30 5.98 1.57
C SER A 186 -14.39 6.86 2.21
N TYR A 187 -15.59 6.30 2.33
CA TYR A 187 -16.77 6.92 2.98
C TYR A 187 -16.57 7.27 4.47
N TYR A 188 -15.41 6.94 5.04
CA TYR A 188 -15.09 7.15 6.44
C TYR A 188 -14.18 8.36 6.58
N PRO A 189 -14.54 9.38 7.38
CA PRO A 189 -13.62 10.46 7.72
C PRO A 189 -12.43 9.83 8.45
N ARG A 190 -11.25 9.86 7.81
CA ARG A 190 -9.99 9.40 8.39
C ARG A 190 -9.20 10.63 8.79
N GLN A 191 -8.73 10.66 10.03
CA GLN A 191 -7.72 11.62 10.44
C GLN A 191 -6.36 11.04 10.04
N SER A 192 -5.74 11.63 9.01
CA SER A 192 -4.42 11.24 8.54
C SER A 192 -3.37 12.29 8.91
N PHE A 193 -2.13 11.84 9.05
CA PHE A 193 -0.97 12.70 9.26
C PHE A 193 0.24 12.15 8.51
N ILE A 194 1.22 13.01 8.23
CA ILE A 194 2.47 12.62 7.56
C ILE A 194 3.62 12.86 8.52
N LEU A 195 4.57 11.92 8.58
CA LEU A 195 5.80 12.05 9.36
C LEU A 195 7.01 11.82 8.46
N LEU A 196 8.06 12.60 8.70
CA LEU A 196 9.39 12.39 8.15
C LEU A 196 10.33 12.08 9.32
N ASP A 197 10.93 10.90 9.30
CA ASP A 197 11.95 10.50 10.27
C ASP A 197 13.29 10.32 9.53
N ALA A 198 14.39 10.63 10.21
CA ALA A 198 15.74 10.34 9.72
C ALA A 198 16.42 9.36 10.68
N MET A 199 17.15 8.39 10.12
CA MET A 199 18.04 7.49 10.85
C MET A 199 19.51 7.81 10.58
#